data_AF-A0A2E7HMB8-F1
#
_entry.id   AF-A0A2E7HMB8-F1
#
_cell.length_a   1.000
_cell.length_b   1.000
_cell.length_c   1.000
_cell.angle_alpha   90.00
_cell.angle_beta   90.00
_cell.angle_gamma   90.00
#
_symmetry.space_group_name_H-M   'P 1'
#
loop_
_entity.id
_entity.type
_entity.pdbx_description
1 polymer ?
#
loop_
_entity_poly.entity_id
_entity_poly.type
_entity_poly.pdbx_seq_one_letter_code
_entity_poly.pdbx_strand_id
1 'polypeptide(L)' 'MSRNYKSEYANYHAKLSQKKRRASRNAARRLMARKLGLSKIKGRDVDHKDRNPKNNAASNLRLQKKSQNRSRNG' A
#
# COMPACT_ATOMS: atom_id res chain seq x y z
N MET A 1 17.93 1.88 18.28
CA MET A 1 17.33 0.60 17.85
C MET A 1 18.03 0.14 16.56
N SER A 2 18.83 -0.91 16.59
CA SER A 2 19.41 -1.48 15.36
C SER A 2 18.34 -2.25 14.58
N ARG A 3 18.30 -2.09 13.25
CA ARG A 3 17.38 -2.88 12.40
C ARG A 3 17.85 -4.34 12.36
N ASN A 4 16.95 -5.26 12.70
CA ASN A 4 17.22 -6.69 12.61
C ASN A 4 16.91 -7.20 11.19
N TYR A 5 17.92 -7.15 10.32
CA TYR A 5 17.79 -7.58 8.93
C TYR A 5 17.42 -9.07 8.77
N LYS A 6 17.87 -9.94 9.69
CA LYS A 6 17.59 -11.38 9.65
C LYS A 6 16.10 -11.66 9.88
N SER A 7 15.48 -10.97 10.83
CA SER A 7 14.04 -11.12 11.09
C SER A 7 13.20 -10.50 9.98
N GLU A 8 13.58 -9.35 9.41
CA GLU A 8 12.92 -8.76 8.25
C GLU A 8 12.97 -9.70 7.04
N TYR A 9 14.14 -10.25 6.73
CA TYR A 9 14.29 -11.19 5.63
C TYR A 9 13.40 -12.42 5.84
N ALA A 10 13.43 -13.03 7.02
CA ALA A 10 12.57 -14.18 7.33
C ALA A 10 11.07 -13.83 7.29
N ASN A 11 10.68 -12.59 7.62
CA ASN A 11 9.28 -12.16 7.65
C ASN A 11 8.73 -11.74 6.29
N TYR A 12 9.57 -11.20 5.41
CA TYR A 12 9.14 -10.58 4.15
C TYR A 12 9.65 -11.26 2.89
N HIS A 13 10.78 -11.98 2.94
CA HIS A 13 11.40 -12.55 1.75
C HIS A 13 10.59 -13.73 1.17
N ALA A 14 10.37 -13.69 -0.14
CA ALA A 14 9.75 -14.74 -0.97
C ALA A 14 8.35 -15.26 -0.57
N LYS A 15 7.74 -14.80 0.54
CA LYS A 15 6.44 -15.30 1.00
C LYS A 15 5.31 -15.01 0.02
N LEU A 16 4.54 -16.03 -0.30
CA LEU A 16 3.34 -15.93 -1.15
C LEU A 16 2.34 -14.91 -0.60
N SER A 17 2.22 -14.79 0.73
CA SER A 17 1.35 -13.79 1.37
C SER A 17 1.77 -12.35 1.04
N GLN A 18 3.07 -12.05 1.05
CA GLN A 18 3.59 -10.73 0.69
C GLN A 18 3.40 -10.45 -0.81
N LYS A 19 3.56 -11.46 -1.68
CA LYS A 19 3.24 -11.35 -3.11
C LYS A 19 1.75 -11.00 -3.31
N LYS A 20 0.83 -11.69 -2.63
CA LYS A 20 -0.62 -11.41 -2.67
C LYS A 20 -0.95 -10.00 -2.14
N ARG A 21 -0.31 -9.56 -1.05
CA ARG A 21 -0.46 -8.18 -0.53
C ARG A 21 0.04 -7.13 -1.51
N ARG A 22 1.16 -7.38 -2.20
CA ARG A 22 1.69 -6.48 -3.25
C ARG A 22 0.74 -6.41 -4.45
N ALA A 23 0.24 -7.54 -4.93
CA ALA A 23 -0.74 -7.60 -6.01
C ALA A 23 -2.02 -6.82 -5.67
N SER A 24 -2.53 -6.99 -4.44
CA SER A 24 -3.74 -6.30 -3.99
C SER A 24 -3.55 -4.77 -3.93
N ARG A 25 -2.41 -4.28 -3.43
CA ARG A 25 -2.06 -2.84 -3.47
C ARG A 25 -1.93 -2.30 -4.89
N ASN A 26 -1.35 -3.07 -5.80
CA ASN A 26 -1.24 -2.68 -7.21
C ASN A 26 -2.63 -2.59 -7.86
N ALA A 27 -3.53 -3.52 -7.55
CA ALA A 27 -4.92 -3.47 -8.01
C ALA A 27 -5.64 -2.22 -7.49
N ALA A 28 -5.50 -1.86 -6.20
CA ALA A 28 -6.03 -0.62 -5.64
C ALA A 28 -5.51 0.62 -6.39
N ARG A 29 -4.20 0.67 -6.67
CA ARG A 29 -3.59 1.78 -7.42
C ARG A 29 -4.16 1.89 -8.84
N ARG A 30 -4.33 0.77 -9.54
CA ARG A 30 -4.93 0.73 -10.89
C ARG A 30 -6.40 1.17 -10.86
N LEU A 31 -7.18 0.71 -9.88
CA LEU A 31 -8.58 1.10 -9.72
C LEU A 31 -8.71 2.61 -9.52
N MET A 32 -7.91 3.18 -8.62
CA MET A 32 -7.90 4.62 -8.39
C MET A 32 -7.43 5.39 -9.63
N ALA A 33 -6.44 4.87 -10.37
CA ALA A 33 -5.93 5.52 -11.57
C ALA A 33 -7.00 5.59 -12.66
N ARG A 34 -7.80 4.53 -12.80
CA ARG A 34 -8.97 4.52 -13.71
C ARG A 34 -10.05 5.50 -13.26
N LYS A 35 -10.32 5.60 -11.96
CA LYS A 35 -11.39 6.46 -11.42
C LYS A 35 -11.05 7.95 -11.42
N LEU A 36 -9.80 8.30 -11.11
CA LEU A 36 -9.39 9.68 -10.86
C LEU A 36 -8.42 10.24 -11.91
N GLY A 37 -7.90 9.40 -12.79
CA GLY A 37 -6.85 9.75 -13.73
C GLY A 37 -5.45 9.66 -13.12
N LEU A 38 -4.45 9.42 -13.98
CA LEU A 38 -3.04 9.28 -13.58
C LEU A 38 -2.47 10.57 -12.97
N SER A 39 -2.93 11.74 -13.42
CA SER A 39 -2.51 13.06 -12.93
C SER A 39 -2.79 13.21 -11.42
N LYS A 40 -3.99 12.84 -10.96
CA LYS A 40 -4.37 12.92 -9.55
C LYS A 40 -3.61 11.94 -8.64
N ILE A 41 -3.08 10.86 -9.20
CA ILE A 41 -2.30 9.85 -8.44
C ILE A 41 -0.80 10.14 -8.46
N LYS A 42 -0.32 10.89 -9.45
CA LYS A 42 1.09 11.29 -9.52
C LYS A 42 1.47 12.01 -8.22
N GLY A 43 2.53 11.53 -7.57
CA GLY A 43 3.00 12.10 -6.30
C GLY A 43 2.18 11.73 -5.05
N ARG A 44 1.11 10.93 -5.18
CA ARG A 44 0.26 10.50 -4.05
C ARG A 44 0.29 8.99 -3.85
N ASP A 45 -0.01 8.58 -2.62
CA ASP A 45 -0.16 7.18 -2.25
C ASP A 45 -1.66 6.83 -2.11
N VAL A 46 -2.01 5.61 -2.50
CA VAL A 46 -3.34 5.04 -2.25
C VAL A 46 -3.27 4.33 -0.91
N ASP A 47 -4.08 4.81 0.03
CA ASP A 47 -4.19 4.33 1.40
C ASP A 47 -5.47 3.51 1.60
N HIS A 48 -5.35 2.43 2.37
CA HIS A 48 -6.45 1.58 2.80
C HIS A 48 -6.87 2.03 4.19
N LYS A 49 -8.08 2.60 4.33
CA LYS A 49 -8.55 3.17 5.62
C LYS A 49 -8.52 2.15 6.75
N ASP A 50 -8.85 0.89 6.45
CA ASP A 50 -8.87 -0.24 7.37
C ASP A 50 -7.50 -0.93 7.58
N ARG A 51 -6.42 -0.42 6.95
CA ARG A 51 -5.07 -1.02 6.96
C ARG A 51 -5.01 -2.46 6.42
N ASN A 52 -6.06 -2.92 5.73
CA ASN A 52 -6.10 -4.23 5.10
C ASN A 52 -5.86 -4.09 3.58
N PRO A 53 -4.67 -4.46 3.08
CA PRO A 53 -4.35 -4.31 1.66
C PRO A 53 -5.19 -5.20 0.74
N LYS A 54 -5.96 -6.15 1.28
CA LYS A 54 -6.88 -7.00 0.51
C LYS A 54 -8.25 -6.35 0.29
N ASN A 55 -8.61 -5.32 1.07
CA ASN A 55 -9.89 -4.64 0.94
C ASN A 55 -9.81 -3.49 -0.08
N ASN A 56 -10.02 -3.82 -1.35
CA ASN A 56 -9.95 -2.85 -2.45
C ASN A 56 -11.28 -2.16 -2.76
N ALA A 57 -12.26 -2.20 -1.84
CA ALA A 57 -13.51 -1.46 -2.01
C ALA A 57 -13.21 0.04 -2.19
N ALA A 58 -13.83 0.67 -3.19
CA ALA A 58 -13.56 2.08 -3.51
C ALA A 58 -13.86 3.03 -2.34
N SER A 59 -14.79 2.66 -1.45
CA SER A 59 -15.09 3.38 -0.20
C SER A 59 -13.97 3.27 0.84
N ASN A 60 -13.19 2.20 0.81
CA ASN A 60 -12.05 1.95 1.70
C ASN A 60 -10.74 2.60 1.20
N LEU A 61 -10.66 2.94 -0.09
CA LEU A 61 -9.47 3.56 -0.68
C LEU A 61 -9.53 5.08 -0.58
N ARG A 62 -8.39 5.72 -0.27
CA ARG A 62 -8.23 7.18 -0.34
C ARG A 62 -6.86 7.58 -0.86
N LEU A 63 -6.77 8.77 -1.47
CA LEU A 63 -5.49 9.35 -1.89
C LEU A 63 -4.90 10.23 -0.79
N GLN A 64 -3.70 9.90 -0.36
CA GLN A 64 -2.96 10.66 0.63
C GLN A 64 -1.63 11.20 0.11
N LYS A 65 -1.13 12.25 0.77
CA LYS A 65 0.26 12.67 0.60
C LYS A 65 1.19 11.54 1.08
N LYS A 66 2.29 11.32 0.37
CA LYS A 66 3.27 10.27 0.69
C LYS A 66 3.78 10.38 2.13
N SER A 67 4.10 11.60 2.57
CA SER A 67 4.61 11.86 3.93
C SER A 67 3.62 11.41 5.00
N GLN A 68 2.35 11.82 4.87
CA GLN A 68 1.28 11.47 5.81
C GLN A 68 0.98 9.97 5.85
N ASN A 69 0.97 9.30 4.70
CA ASN A 69 0.72 7.86 4.67
C ASN A 69 1.88 7.08 5.31
N ARG A 70 3.12 7.49 5.03
CA ARG A 70 4.32 6.82 5.54
C ARG A 70 4.57 7.09 7.02
N SER A 71 4.21 8.27 7.53
CA SER A 71 4.38 8.62 8.95
C SER A 71 3.41 7.87 9.87
N ARG A 72 2.32 7.31 9.34
CA ARG A 72 1.36 6.50 10.11
C ARG A 72 1.82 5.09 10.43
N ASN A 73 2.93 4.66 9.83
CA ASN A 73 3.58 3.38 10.13
C ASN A 73 4.76 3.56 11.10
N GLY A 74 4.89 4.74 11.73
CA GLY A 74 5.83 5.00 12.81
C GLY A 74 5.34 4.42 14.13
#